data_AF-A0A3P0XED0-F1
#
_entry.id   AF-A0A3P0XED0-F1
#
_cell.length_a   1.000
_cell.length_b   1.000
_cell.length_c   1.000
_cell.angle_alpha   90.00
_cell.angle_beta   90.00
_cell.angle_gamma   90.00
#
_symmetry.space_group_name_H-M   'P 1'
#
loop_
_entity.id
_entity.type
_entity.pdbx_description
1 polymer ?
#
loop_
_entity_poly.entity_id
_entity_poly.type
_entity_poly.pdbx_seq_one_letter_code
_entity_poly.pdbx_strand_id
1 'polypeptide(L)'
;MKVLQGAMRAVSSVFGCQHGRLSRPFTIQQQSYMVCLDCGHKQFYSMQEMRRLSRKEIKRLLAIEAGALHLSAAAAEASLRSDGPSLAA
;
A
#
# COMPACT_ATOMS: atom_id res chain seq x y z
N MET A 1 -1.47 -4.22 36.36
CA MET A 1 -0.15 -4.22 35.69
C MET A 1 -0.29 -3.74 34.24
N LYS A 2 -0.56 -2.43 34.02
CA LYS A 2 -0.97 -1.87 32.71
C LYS A 2 -0.05 -0.74 32.20
N VAL A 3 1.17 -0.61 32.72
CA VAL A 3 2.02 0.59 32.52
C VAL A 3 3.34 0.34 31.78
N LEU A 4 3.53 -0.83 31.15
CA LEU A 4 4.74 -1.15 30.38
C LEU A 4 4.53 -1.31 28.86
N GLN A 5 3.44 -0.78 28.29
CA GLN A 5 3.13 -0.89 26.85
C GLN A 5 3.75 0.21 25.96
N GLY A 6 4.52 1.14 26.54
CA GLY A 6 5.10 2.28 25.81
C GLY A 6 6.42 1.99 25.10
N ALA A 7 7.31 1.19 25.71
CA ALA A 7 8.70 1.07 25.24
C ALA A 7 8.90 0.05 24.10
N MET A 8 8.02 -0.95 23.96
CA MET A 8 8.09 -1.96 22.87
C MET A 8 7.42 -1.51 21.56
N ARG A 9 6.97 -0.26 21.45
CA ARG A 9 6.36 0.26 20.21
C ARG A 9 7.38 0.62 19.13
N ALA A 10 8.63 0.92 19.51
CA ALA A 10 9.67 1.35 18.56
C ALA A 10 10.47 0.18 17.95
N VAL A 11 10.62 -0.94 18.68
CA VAL A 11 11.48 -2.06 18.24
C VAL A 11 10.85 -2.88 17.09
N SER A 12 9.52 -2.87 16.96
CA SER A 12 8.81 -3.52 15.85
C SER A 12 8.93 -2.77 14.51
N SER A 13 9.36 -1.50 14.51
CA SER A 13 9.54 -0.73 13.27
C SER A 13 10.64 -1.33 12.38
N VAL A 14 11.69 -1.89 13.00
CA VAL A 14 12.87 -2.36 12.26
C VAL A 14 12.74 -3.82 11.82
N PHE A 15 12.13 -4.69 12.64
CA PHE A 15 12.11 -6.15 12.39
C PHE A 15 10.78 -6.75 11.93
N GLY A 16 9.70 -5.94 11.85
CA GLY A 16 8.37 -6.44 11.50
C GLY A 16 7.67 -7.14 12.67
N CYS A 17 6.44 -7.58 12.43
CA CYS A 17 5.62 -8.23 13.45
C CYS A 17 5.93 -9.74 13.53
N GLN A 18 6.34 -10.22 14.71
CA GLN A 18 6.58 -11.65 14.97
C GLN A 18 5.36 -12.40 15.54
N HIS A 19 4.26 -11.72 15.82
CA HIS A 19 3.04 -12.36 16.30
C HIS A 19 2.47 -13.32 15.23
N GLY A 20 2.05 -14.51 15.66
CA GLY A 20 1.45 -15.52 14.78
C GLY A 20 -0.04 -15.29 14.47
N ARG A 21 -0.69 -14.35 15.16
CA ARG A 21 -2.13 -14.05 14.99
C ARG A 21 -2.36 -12.98 13.94
N LEU A 22 -2.41 -13.42 12.69
CA LEU A 22 -2.73 -12.59 11.53
C LEU A 22 -4.20 -12.75 11.14
N SER A 23 -4.82 -11.68 10.67
CA SER A 23 -6.12 -11.73 10.03
C SER A 23 -6.07 -12.50 8.71
N ARG A 24 -7.24 -12.90 8.19
CA ARG A 24 -7.35 -13.32 6.79
C ARG A 24 -6.91 -12.18 5.86
N PRO A 25 -6.37 -12.49 4.67
CA PRO A 25 -6.06 -11.47 3.67
C PRO A 25 -7.36 -10.81 3.22
N PHE A 26 -7.35 -9.49 3.14
CA PHE A 26 -8.44 -8.71 2.58
C PHE A 26 -7.90 -7.64 1.64
N THR A 27 -8.71 -7.28 0.66
CA THR A 27 -8.34 -6.36 -0.42
C THR A 27 -9.07 -5.04 -0.23
N ILE A 28 -8.32 -3.94 -0.17
CA ILE A 28 -8.86 -2.58 -0.11
C ILE A 28 -8.07 -1.73 -1.11
N GLN A 29 -8.78 -0.96 -1.94
CA GLN A 29 -8.16 -0.09 -2.96
C GLN A 29 -7.12 -0.84 -3.82
N GLN A 30 -7.51 -2.02 -4.34
CA GLN A 30 -6.66 -2.91 -5.15
C GLN A 30 -5.41 -3.49 -4.45
N GLN A 31 -5.15 -3.12 -3.20
CA GLN A 31 -4.05 -3.66 -2.42
C GLN A 31 -4.55 -4.72 -1.44
N SER A 32 -3.89 -5.87 -1.41
CA SER A 32 -4.23 -6.95 -0.49
C SER A 32 -3.25 -6.97 0.68
N TYR A 33 -3.77 -7.04 1.90
CA TYR A 33 -2.95 -7.08 3.10
C TYR A 33 -3.60 -7.89 4.22
N MET A 34 -2.77 -8.29 5.17
CA MET A 34 -3.15 -8.92 6.43
C MET A 34 -2.77 -8.00 7.58
N VAL A 35 -3.51 -8.05 8.67
CA VAL A 35 -3.26 -7.24 9.86
C VAL A 35 -3.00 -8.17 11.04
N CYS A 36 -1.97 -7.87 11.82
CA CYS A 36 -1.78 -8.54 13.09
C CYS A 36 -2.86 -8.13 14.09
N LEU A 37 -3.54 -9.11 14.68
CA LEU A 37 -4.62 -8.85 15.64
C LEU A 37 -4.10 -8.40 17.02
N ASP A 38 -2.82 -8.65 17.31
CA ASP A 38 -2.21 -8.27 18.59
C ASP A 38 -1.58 -6.87 18.56
N CYS A 39 -0.97 -6.46 17.43
CA CYS A 39 -0.27 -5.17 17.32
C CYS A 39 -0.75 -4.25 16.20
N GLY A 40 -1.68 -4.69 15.35
CA GLY A 40 -2.22 -3.88 14.25
C GLY A 40 -1.26 -3.68 13.07
N HIS A 41 -0.11 -4.34 13.06
CA HIS A 41 0.87 -4.19 11.97
C HIS A 41 0.31 -4.75 10.65
N LYS A 42 0.36 -3.94 9.59
CA LYS A 42 -0.08 -4.31 8.25
C LYS A 42 1.04 -5.02 7.50
N GLN A 43 0.74 -6.19 6.94
CA GLN A 43 1.63 -6.97 6.09
C GLN A 43 0.99 -7.11 4.71
N PHE A 44 1.64 -6.57 3.68
CA PHE A 44 1.16 -6.71 2.31
C PHE A 44 1.20 -8.17 1.85
N TYR A 45 0.17 -8.56 1.13
CA TYR A 45 -0.06 -9.93 0.68
C TYR A 45 -0.32 -9.93 -0.82
N SER A 46 0.37 -10.80 -1.56
CA SER A 46 0.12 -11.02 -2.98
C SER A 46 -0.92 -12.12 -3.14
N MET A 47 -2.08 -11.77 -3.70
CA MET A 47 -3.13 -12.75 -4.04
C MET A 47 -2.72 -13.65 -5.21
N GLN A 48 -1.80 -13.20 -6.07
CA GLN A 48 -1.36 -13.98 -7.24
C GLN A 48 -0.38 -15.08 -6.84
N GLU A 49 0.57 -14.74 -5.97
CA GLU A 49 1.61 -15.67 -5.52
C GLU A 49 1.25 -16.35 -4.18
N MET A 50 0.08 -16.03 -3.62
CA MET A 50 -0.44 -16.54 -2.35
C MET A 50 0.56 -16.42 -1.19
N ARG A 51 1.40 -15.38 -1.20
CA ARG A 51 2.47 -15.16 -0.21
C ARG A 51 2.52 -13.73 0.29
N ARG A 52 3.19 -13.56 1.43
CA ARG A 52 3.53 -12.26 2.00
C ARG A 52 4.60 -11.58 1.16
N LEU A 53 4.43 -10.29 0.93
CA LEU A 53 5.39 -9.47 0.21
C LEU A 53 6.48 -8.94 1.16
N SER A 54 7.72 -8.99 0.71
CA SER A 54 8.86 -8.39 1.41
C SER A 54 8.89 -6.87 1.24
N ARG A 55 9.61 -6.18 2.12
CA ARG A 55 9.79 -4.71 2.05
C ARG A 55 10.31 -4.23 0.68
N LYS A 56 11.20 -5.00 0.05
CA LYS A 56 11.76 -4.66 -1.27
C LYS A 56 10.70 -4.75 -2.36
N GLU A 57 9.87 -5.79 -2.32
CA GLU A 57 8.79 -5.99 -3.28
C GLU A 57 7.70 -4.93 -3.11
N ILE A 58 7.34 -4.62 -1.87
CA ILE A 58 6.40 -3.53 -1.57
C ILE A 58 6.92 -2.21 -2.14
N LYS A 59 8.20 -1.87 -1.92
CA LYS A 59 8.80 -0.65 -2.49
C LYS A 59 8.77 -0.66 -4.02
N ARG A 60 9.02 -1.80 -4.67
CA ARG A 60 8.93 -1.92 -6.13
C ARG A 60 7.50 -1.72 -6.62
N LEU A 61 6.52 -2.37 -5.99
CA LEU A 61 5.11 -2.22 -6.34
C LEU A 61 4.63 -0.77 -6.19
N LEU A 62 4.95 -0.13 -5.07
CA LEU A 62 4.63 1.28 -4.84
C LEU A 62 5.31 2.20 -5.85
N ALA A 63 6.56 1.90 -6.26
CA ALA A 63 7.25 2.67 -7.29
C ALA A 63 6.61 2.51 -8.67
N ILE A 64 6.17 1.30 -9.02
CA ILE A 64 5.44 1.03 -10.27
C ILE A 64 4.09 1.74 -10.25
N GLU A 65 3.35 1.66 -9.15
CA GLU A 65 2.07 2.34 -8.97
C GLU A 65 2.23 3.87 -9.04
N ALA A 66 3.22 4.44 -8.36
CA ALA A 66 3.52 5.86 -8.44
C ALA A 66 3.90 6.30 -9.87
N GLY A 67 4.68 5.49 -10.59
CA GLY A 67 4.98 5.73 -12.01
C GLY A 67 3.74 5.65 -12.90
N ALA A 68 2.86 4.67 -12.66
CA ALA A 68 1.61 4.51 -13.41
C ALA A 68 0.62 5.67 -13.14
N LEU A 69 0.54 6.16 -11.90
CA LEU A 69 -0.25 7.34 -11.55
C LEU A 69 0.27 8.61 -12.24
N HIS A 70 1.59 8.73 -12.42
CA HIS A 70 2.16 9.85 -13.14
C HIS A 70 1.84 9.82 -14.64
N LEU A 71 1.77 8.62 -15.25
CA LEU A 71 1.34 8.45 -16.64
C LEU A 71 -0.16 8.73 -16.81
N SER A 72 -0.99 8.26 -15.88
CA SER A 72 -2.44 8.49 -15.95
C SER A 72 -2.80 9.97 -15.69
N ALA A 73 -2.08 10.65 -14.79
CA ALA A 73 -2.22 12.09 -14.59
C ALA A 73 -1.80 12.88 -15.84
N ALA A 74 -0.62 12.58 -16.41
CA ALA A 74 -0.17 13.24 -17.64
C ALA A 74 -1.11 13.00 -18.83
N ALA A 75 -1.68 11.79 -18.94
CA ALA A 75 -2.69 11.48 -19.95
C ALA A 75 -4.00 12.23 -19.70
N ALA A 76 -4.46 12.34 -18.45
CA ALA A 76 -5.63 13.12 -18.09
C ALA A 76 -5.44 14.62 -18.40
N GLU A 77 -4.27 15.19 -18.10
CA GLU A 77 -3.93 16.57 -18.44
C GLU A 77 -3.86 16.80 -19.96
N ALA A 78 -3.37 15.83 -20.72
CA ALA A 78 -3.38 15.87 -22.18
C ALA A 78 -4.81 15.82 -22.75
N SER A 79 -5.69 14.98 -22.18
CA SER A 79 -7.10 14.91 -22.56
C SER A 79 -7.89 16.18 -22.22
N LEU A 80 -7.63 16.83 -21.07
CA LEU A 80 -8.27 18.12 -20.75
C LEU A 80 -7.80 19.25 -21.67
N ARG A 81 -6.57 19.18 -22.22
CA ARG A 81 -6.05 20.19 -23.15
C ARG A 81 -6.62 20.08 -24.56
N SER A 82 -7.15 18.92 -24.96
CA SER A 82 -7.78 18.74 -26.28
C SER A 82 -9.20 19.31 -26.39
N ASP A 83 -9.87 19.62 -25.28
CA ASP A 83 -11.19 20.27 -25.26
C ASP A 83 -11.08 21.82 -25.27
N GLY A 84 -10.26 22.36 -26.18
CA GLY A 84 -10.26 23.80 -26.45
C GLY A 84 -11.53 24.21 -27.19
N PRO A 85 -12.22 25.32 -26.83
CA PRO A 85 -13.43 25.74 -27.52
C PRO A 85 -13.11 26.05 -28.98
N SER A 86 -13.75 25.30 -29.88
CA SER A 86 -13.79 25.58 -31.31
C SER A 86 -14.42 26.96 -31.53
N LEU A 87 -13.57 27.98 -31.74
CA LEU A 87 -14.00 29.24 -32.34
C LEU A 87 -14.33 28.96 -33.80
N ALA A 88 -15.61 28.69 -34.06
CA ALA A 88 -16.19 28.68 -35.39
C ALA A 88 -17.03 29.95 -35.58
N ALA A 89 -16.63 30.69 -36.62
CA ALA A 89 -17.36 31.74 -37.35
C ALA A 89 -17.49 33.12 -36.69
#